data_AF-A0A093P9B1-F1
#
_entry.id   AF-A0A093P9B1-F1
#
_cell.length_a   1.000
_cell.length_b   1.000
_cell.length_c   1.000
_cell.angle_alpha   90.00
_cell.angle_beta   90.00
_cell.angle_gamma   90.00
#
_symmetry.space_group_name_H-M   'P 1'
#
loop_
_entity.id
_entity.type
_entity.pdbx_description
1 polymer ?
#
loop_
_entity_poly.entity_id
_entity_poly.type
_entity_poly.pdbx_seq_one_letter_code
_entity_poly.pdbx_strand_id
1 'polypeptide(L)'
;WFNARYNMAMGPLLTGAAHELSSDVVQWWLTLQGSPSGVQLQAIIWHLFTVLPAPTGSMWDTSHCRTCAVVGNSGQLKGSGHGLRIDAHDWVLRMNRAKITGFELDVGMRTTHHFMYPESAVNLRPGVHLVLVPFKPLDLQWVASAFSTGELTHTYVKVKQFIKADRNKVLILSPAFLKYIHDNWTQRHGRYPSTGFTALLFALHTCQQVSVFGFGADSEGNWHHYWEKNRWSGAFRRTRVHDADVEFSLIERLAAEGRILFYK
;
A
#
# COMPACT_ATOMS: atom_id res chain seq x y z
N TRP A 1 -9.35 22.29 4.25
CA TRP A 1 -9.86 20.95 3.89
C TRP A 1 -8.85 19.87 4.25
N PHE A 2 -7.58 19.95 3.78
CA PHE A 2 -6.53 18.99 4.12
C PHE A 2 -6.32 18.84 5.65
N ASN A 3 -6.11 19.95 6.37
CA ASN A 3 -5.86 19.93 7.83
C ASN A 3 -7.01 19.32 8.66
N ALA A 4 -8.23 19.26 8.11
CA ALA A 4 -9.36 18.63 8.80
C ALA A 4 -9.32 17.09 8.70
N ARG A 5 -8.55 16.55 7.74
CA ARG A 5 -8.40 15.11 7.50
C ARG A 5 -7.04 14.59 7.95
N TYR A 6 -6.00 15.38 7.73
CA TYR A 6 -4.62 15.05 8.10
C TYR A 6 -4.43 15.03 9.61
N ASN A 7 -3.91 13.93 10.15
CA ASN A 7 -3.58 13.80 11.56
C ASN A 7 -2.11 13.38 11.70
N MET A 8 -1.26 14.33 12.07
CA MET A 8 0.18 14.13 12.21
C MET A 8 0.56 13.06 13.25
N ALA A 9 -0.28 12.84 14.26
CA ALA A 9 -0.01 11.84 15.29
C ALA A 9 -0.23 10.39 14.80
N MET A 10 -0.81 10.20 13.62
CA MET A 10 -1.06 8.86 13.08
C MET A 10 0.23 8.24 12.54
N GLY A 11 0.78 7.29 13.29
CA GLY A 11 1.87 6.44 12.84
C GLY A 11 1.39 5.37 11.84
N PRO A 12 2.01 5.26 10.65
CA PRO A 12 1.49 4.35 9.63
C PRO A 12 1.85 2.88 9.82
N LEU A 13 2.77 2.51 10.71
CA LEU A 13 3.23 1.12 10.88
C LEU A 13 2.97 0.59 12.29
N LEU A 14 2.89 -0.74 12.40
CA LEU A 14 3.05 -1.43 13.67
C LEU A 14 4.52 -1.34 14.11
N THR A 15 4.74 -1.05 15.39
CA THR A 15 6.08 -0.70 15.91
C THR A 15 6.71 -1.80 16.77
N GLY A 16 6.02 -2.92 17.01
CA GLY A 16 6.58 -4.07 17.72
C GLY A 16 5.54 -4.92 18.43
N ALA A 17 6.02 -5.92 19.18
CA ALA A 17 5.17 -6.90 19.86
C ALA A 17 4.26 -6.29 20.94
N ALA A 18 4.63 -5.15 21.53
CA ALA A 18 3.83 -4.44 22.52
C ALA A 18 2.88 -3.40 21.91
N HIS A 19 2.79 -3.30 20.58
CA HIS A 19 1.90 -2.34 19.93
C HIS A 19 0.45 -2.76 20.12
N GLU A 20 -0.31 -1.95 20.86
CA GLU A 20 -1.73 -2.19 21.11
C GLU A 20 -2.60 -1.47 20.08
N LEU A 21 -3.61 -2.19 19.58
CA LEU A 21 -4.67 -1.61 18.76
C LEU A 21 -5.90 -1.41 19.62
N SER A 22 -6.53 -0.24 19.52
CA SER A 22 -7.76 0.04 20.25
C SER A 22 -8.88 -0.93 19.82
N SER A 23 -9.83 -1.16 20.73
CA SER A 23 -10.95 -2.08 20.49
C SER A 23 -11.78 -1.66 19.26
N ASP A 24 -11.97 -0.37 19.03
CA ASP A 24 -12.69 0.14 17.86
C ASP A 24 -11.95 -0.16 16.54
N VAL A 25 -10.62 -0.07 16.54
CA VAL A 25 -9.78 -0.42 15.38
C VAL A 25 -9.89 -1.91 15.11
N VAL A 26 -9.74 -2.75 16.13
CA VAL A 26 -9.80 -4.21 15.98
C VAL A 26 -11.19 -4.65 15.49
N GLN A 27 -12.26 -4.14 16.09
CA GLN A 27 -13.63 -4.46 15.68
C GLN A 27 -13.90 -4.08 14.23
N TRP A 28 -13.55 -2.85 13.82
CA TRP A 28 -13.68 -2.43 12.43
C TRP A 28 -12.84 -3.29 11.49
N TRP A 29 -11.58 -3.55 11.83
CA TRP A 29 -10.64 -4.27 10.97
C TRP A 29 -11.07 -5.72 10.72
N LEU A 30 -11.64 -6.39 11.73
CA LEU A 30 -12.18 -7.74 11.57
C LEU A 30 -13.37 -7.79 10.60
N THR A 31 -14.13 -6.69 10.41
CA THR A 31 -15.23 -6.66 9.44
C THR A 31 -14.78 -6.62 7.97
N LEU A 32 -13.50 -6.33 7.70
CA LEU A 32 -13.01 -6.16 6.32
C LEU A 32 -13.00 -7.49 5.56
N GLN A 33 -12.37 -8.52 6.13
CA GLN A 33 -12.25 -9.86 5.53
C GLN A 33 -12.12 -10.99 6.58
N GLY A 34 -12.34 -10.71 7.87
CA GLY A 34 -12.15 -11.65 8.97
C GLY A 34 -13.44 -12.28 9.49
N SER A 35 -13.29 -13.35 10.28
CA SER A 35 -14.35 -13.80 11.17
C SER A 35 -14.33 -12.95 12.45
N PRO A 36 -15.47 -12.44 12.95
CA PRO A 36 -15.52 -11.59 14.15
C PRO A 36 -15.15 -12.28 15.47
N SER A 37 -15.06 -13.63 15.50
CA SER A 37 -14.93 -14.40 16.74
C SER A 37 -13.60 -15.15 16.87
N GLY A 38 -13.04 -15.15 18.08
CA GLY A 38 -11.96 -16.06 18.50
C GLY A 38 -10.53 -15.72 18.05
N VAL A 39 -10.28 -14.54 17.45
CA VAL A 39 -8.93 -14.15 17.01
C VAL A 39 -8.09 -13.65 18.19
N GLN A 40 -7.02 -14.37 18.52
CA GLN A 40 -6.00 -13.92 19.47
C GLN A 40 -4.98 -12.98 18.80
N LEU A 41 -5.42 -11.75 18.48
CA LEU A 41 -4.61 -10.80 17.70
C LEU A 41 -3.27 -10.48 18.35
N GLN A 42 -3.24 -10.31 19.68
CA GLN A 42 -2.00 -10.03 20.39
C GLN A 42 -0.98 -11.15 20.23
N ALA A 43 -1.42 -12.41 20.27
CA ALA A 43 -0.53 -13.56 20.04
C ALA A 43 0.00 -13.60 18.60
N ILE A 44 -0.83 -13.21 17.61
CA ILE A 44 -0.41 -13.11 16.21
C ILE A 44 0.65 -12.02 16.04
N ILE A 45 0.45 -10.82 16.61
CA ILE A 45 1.41 -9.71 16.55
C ILE A 45 2.70 -10.10 17.28
N TRP A 46 2.59 -10.76 18.42
CA TRP A 46 3.76 -11.23 19.17
C TRP A 46 4.59 -12.22 18.34
N HIS A 47 3.95 -13.24 17.76
CA HIS A 47 4.61 -14.22 16.90
C HIS A 47 5.22 -13.58 15.64
N LEU A 48 4.53 -12.61 15.02
CA LEU A 48 5.03 -11.88 13.87
C LEU A 48 6.40 -11.25 14.16
N PHE A 49 6.55 -10.61 15.32
CA PHE A 49 7.79 -9.95 15.71
C PHE A 49 8.86 -10.86 16.34
N THR A 50 8.58 -12.17 16.51
CA THR A 50 9.66 -13.15 16.74
C THR A 50 10.32 -13.58 15.42
N VAL A 51 9.61 -13.46 14.30
CA VAL A 51 10.10 -13.81 12.95
C VAL A 51 10.71 -12.61 12.24
N LEU A 52 10.06 -11.45 12.34
CA LEU A 52 10.45 -10.22 11.66
C LEU A 52 10.92 -9.16 12.66
N PRO A 53 11.98 -8.40 12.35
CA PRO A 53 12.42 -7.33 13.23
C PRO A 53 11.37 -6.21 13.26
N ALA A 54 11.17 -5.63 14.45
CA ALA A 54 10.42 -4.40 14.58
C ALA A 54 11.15 -3.25 13.85
N PRO A 55 10.40 -2.31 13.25
CA PRO A 55 11.02 -1.16 12.59
C PRO A 55 11.81 -0.31 13.60
N THR A 56 13.06 0.01 13.28
CA THR A 56 13.93 0.84 14.13
C THR A 56 13.68 2.33 13.87
N GLY A 57 14.01 3.16 14.87
CA GLY A 57 13.80 4.63 14.80
C GLY A 57 14.45 5.32 13.59
N SER A 58 15.55 4.78 13.06
CA SER A 58 16.24 5.32 11.87
C SER A 58 15.40 5.28 10.59
N MET A 59 14.42 4.39 10.50
CA MET A 59 13.49 4.37 9.35
C MET A 59 12.56 5.59 9.32
N TRP A 60 12.29 6.16 10.49
CA TRP A 60 11.43 7.33 10.70
C TRP A 60 12.21 8.62 10.76
N ASP A 61 13.50 8.58 10.40
CA ASP A 61 14.29 9.80 10.31
C ASP A 61 13.77 10.67 9.16
N THR A 62 12.91 11.62 9.54
CA THR A 62 12.31 12.64 8.68
C THR A 62 13.19 13.89 8.58
N SER A 63 14.38 13.89 9.21
CA SER A 63 15.31 15.03 9.17
C SER A 63 15.84 15.33 7.77
N HIS A 64 15.80 14.34 6.87
CA HIS A 64 16.18 14.50 5.47
C HIS A 64 14.95 14.87 4.64
N CYS A 65 15.04 15.95 3.87
CA CYS A 65 14.02 16.35 2.91
C CYS A 65 13.89 15.25 1.83
N ARG A 66 12.88 14.41 1.98
CA ARG A 66 12.66 13.19 1.20
C ARG A 66 11.53 13.41 0.20
N THR A 67 11.88 13.21 -1.07
CA THR A 67 10.95 13.21 -2.19
C THR A 67 10.46 11.79 -2.47
N CYS A 68 9.16 11.64 -2.71
CA CYS A 68 8.54 10.34 -2.92
C CYS A 68 7.74 10.32 -4.23
N ALA A 69 7.99 9.33 -5.08
CA ALA A 69 7.15 8.99 -6.21
C ALA A 69 6.24 7.81 -5.83
N VAL A 70 4.92 8.03 -5.86
CA VAL A 70 3.91 6.97 -5.70
C VAL A 70 3.44 6.56 -7.09
N VAL A 71 3.78 5.34 -7.48
CA VAL A 71 3.50 4.81 -8.83
C VAL A 71 2.38 3.79 -8.73
N GLY A 72 1.19 4.20 -9.15
CA GLY A 72 0.03 3.34 -9.33
C GLY A 72 0.17 2.43 -10.54
N ASN A 73 -0.92 1.75 -10.89
CA ASN A 73 -0.92 0.73 -11.93
C ASN A 73 -1.77 1.09 -13.16
N SER A 74 -2.28 2.32 -13.24
CA SER A 74 -3.15 2.76 -14.34
C SER A 74 -2.46 2.66 -15.71
N GLY A 75 -3.25 2.31 -16.72
CA GLY A 75 -2.89 2.31 -18.13
C GLY A 75 -2.34 3.63 -18.66
N GLN A 76 -2.68 4.76 -18.02
CA GLN A 76 -2.16 6.09 -18.37
C GLN A 76 -0.63 6.17 -18.38
N LEU A 77 0.05 5.31 -17.61
CA LEU A 77 1.51 5.28 -17.62
C LEU A 77 2.09 4.87 -18.98
N LYS A 78 1.36 4.09 -19.78
CA LYS A 78 1.87 3.54 -21.03
C LYS A 78 2.09 4.65 -22.07
N GLY A 79 3.33 4.81 -22.51
CA GLY A 79 3.76 5.88 -23.43
C GLY A 79 3.95 7.25 -22.76
N SER A 80 3.87 7.35 -21.43
CA SER A 80 4.00 8.62 -20.69
C SER A 80 5.44 9.15 -20.65
N GLY A 81 6.44 8.29 -20.82
CA GLY A 81 7.85 8.68 -20.70
C GLY A 81 8.26 9.19 -19.31
N HIS A 82 7.48 8.87 -18.26
CA HIS A 82 7.72 9.37 -16.90
C HIS A 82 8.86 8.68 -16.16
N GLY A 83 9.49 7.65 -16.74
CA GLY A 83 10.40 6.76 -16.02
C GLY A 83 11.58 7.47 -15.37
N LEU A 84 12.25 8.38 -16.10
CA LEU A 84 13.37 9.16 -15.54
C LEU A 84 12.92 10.10 -14.42
N ARG A 85 11.72 10.68 -14.53
CA ARG A 85 11.15 11.57 -13.51
C ARG A 85 10.79 10.78 -12.25
N ILE A 86 10.22 9.59 -12.40
CA ILE A 86 9.93 8.68 -11.29
C ILE A 86 11.23 8.33 -10.56
N ASP A 87 12.25 7.90 -11.31
CA ASP A 87 13.53 7.44 -10.76
C ASP A 87 14.36 8.54 -10.09
N ALA A 88 14.07 9.81 -10.37
CA ALA A 88 14.73 10.95 -9.73
C ALA A 88 14.33 11.18 -8.26
N HIS A 89 13.31 10.48 -7.75
CA HIS A 89 12.88 10.62 -6.36
C HIS A 89 13.72 9.75 -5.42
N ASP A 90 13.87 10.21 -4.17
CA ASP A 90 14.58 9.46 -3.13
C ASP A 90 13.92 8.10 -2.91
N TRP A 91 12.59 8.12 -2.76
CA TRP A 91 11.77 6.93 -2.61
C TRP A 91 10.82 6.75 -3.78
N VAL A 92 10.85 5.55 -4.36
CA VAL A 92 9.85 5.09 -5.35
C VAL A 92 9.00 4.00 -4.70
N LEU A 93 7.71 4.29 -4.53
CA LEU A 93 6.71 3.44 -3.90
C LEU A 93 5.88 2.78 -5.01
N ARG A 94 5.94 1.45 -5.08
CA ARG A 94 5.15 0.63 -6.04
C ARG A 94 4.22 -0.30 -5.28
N MET A 95 3.32 -0.97 -6.00
CA MET A 95 2.30 -1.81 -5.36
C MET A 95 1.84 -2.97 -6.21
N ASN A 96 1.28 -3.98 -5.55
CA ASN A 96 0.65 -5.14 -6.17
C ASN A 96 1.64 -5.87 -7.12
N ARG A 97 1.16 -6.31 -8.29
CA ARG A 97 1.95 -7.05 -9.28
C ARG A 97 2.56 -6.17 -10.39
N ALA A 98 2.83 -4.89 -10.08
CA ALA A 98 3.42 -3.92 -11.01
C ALA A 98 4.61 -4.51 -11.79
N LYS A 99 4.60 -4.37 -13.12
CA LYS A 99 5.68 -4.86 -14.00
C LYS A 99 6.61 -3.72 -14.40
N ILE A 100 7.90 -3.87 -14.17
CA ILE A 100 8.90 -2.89 -14.62
C ILE A 100 9.47 -3.28 -15.99
N THR A 101 9.82 -4.57 -16.15
CA THR A 101 10.46 -5.06 -17.38
C THR A 101 9.60 -4.82 -18.61
N GLY A 102 10.14 -4.08 -19.59
CA GLY A 102 9.47 -3.69 -20.82
C GLY A 102 8.66 -2.39 -20.73
N PHE A 103 8.65 -1.72 -19.57
CA PHE A 103 7.93 -0.47 -19.32
C PHE A 103 8.83 0.61 -18.67
N GLU A 104 10.15 0.40 -18.63
CA GLU A 104 11.10 1.24 -17.90
C GLU A 104 11.06 2.71 -18.31
N LEU A 105 10.84 2.98 -19.60
CA LEU A 105 10.72 4.35 -20.12
C LEU A 105 9.53 5.11 -19.48
N ASP A 106 8.47 4.39 -19.18
CA ASP A 106 7.22 4.93 -18.67
C ASP A 106 7.18 4.95 -17.15
N VAL A 107 7.59 3.85 -16.53
CA VAL A 107 7.38 3.62 -15.09
C VAL A 107 8.66 3.70 -14.27
N GLY A 108 9.83 3.81 -14.91
CA GLY A 108 11.13 3.84 -14.25
C GLY A 108 11.61 2.45 -13.83
N MET A 109 12.85 2.37 -13.36
CA MET A 109 13.53 1.13 -12.98
C MET A 109 13.67 0.95 -11.47
N ARG A 110 13.57 2.04 -10.69
CA ARG A 110 13.81 2.03 -9.24
C ARG A 110 12.55 1.61 -8.48
N THR A 111 12.76 0.89 -7.40
CA THR A 111 11.75 0.62 -6.37
C THR A 111 12.46 0.64 -5.03
N THR A 112 11.91 1.37 -4.07
CA THR A 112 12.44 1.45 -2.70
C THR A 112 11.52 0.78 -1.69
N HIS A 113 10.21 0.88 -1.95
CA HIS A 113 9.15 0.33 -1.12
C HIS A 113 8.10 -0.29 -2.04
N HIS A 114 7.64 -1.49 -1.69
CA HIS A 114 6.65 -2.21 -2.47
C HIS A 114 5.50 -2.68 -1.58
N PHE A 115 4.33 -2.07 -1.79
CA PHE A 115 3.11 -2.35 -1.04
C PHE A 115 2.42 -3.59 -1.59
N MET A 116 2.14 -4.55 -0.71
CA MET A 116 1.48 -5.78 -1.10
C MET A 116 0.71 -6.42 0.05
N TYR A 117 -0.09 -7.41 -0.31
CA TYR A 117 -0.84 -8.30 0.57
C TYR A 117 -0.73 -9.72 -0.03
N PRO A 118 -1.01 -10.80 0.72
CA PRO A 118 -0.67 -12.17 0.32
C PRO A 118 -1.09 -12.55 -1.10
N GLU A 119 -2.30 -12.17 -1.50
CA GLU A 119 -2.93 -12.50 -2.78
C GLU A 119 -2.33 -11.73 -3.97
N SER A 120 -1.62 -10.63 -3.69
CA SER A 120 -0.96 -9.77 -4.68
C SER A 120 0.57 -9.76 -4.54
N ALA A 121 1.12 -10.67 -3.73
CA ALA A 121 2.53 -10.70 -3.39
C ALA A 121 3.44 -11.05 -4.57
N VAL A 122 4.58 -10.37 -4.65
CA VAL A 122 5.66 -10.61 -5.61
C VAL A 122 7.00 -10.74 -4.88
N ASN A 123 7.94 -11.46 -5.49
CA ASN A 123 9.32 -11.48 -4.99
C ASN A 123 9.95 -10.11 -5.26
N LEU A 124 10.76 -9.64 -4.31
CA LEU A 124 11.42 -8.34 -4.38
C LEU A 124 12.91 -8.48 -4.69
N ARG A 125 13.46 -7.44 -5.31
CA ARG A 125 14.90 -7.30 -5.48
C ARG A 125 15.54 -7.01 -4.11
N PRO A 126 16.81 -7.40 -3.89
CA PRO A 126 17.54 -7.02 -2.69
C PRO A 126 17.51 -5.51 -2.48
N GLY A 127 17.36 -5.09 -1.23
CA GLY A 127 17.34 -3.70 -0.81
C GLY A 127 15.95 -3.04 -0.79
N VAL A 128 14.93 -3.63 -1.41
CA VAL A 128 13.57 -3.09 -1.45
C VAL A 128 12.82 -3.43 -0.17
N HIS A 129 12.15 -2.43 0.42
CA HIS A 129 11.27 -2.65 1.57
C HIS A 129 9.96 -3.28 1.13
N LEU A 130 9.60 -4.40 1.76
CA LEU A 130 8.27 -4.97 1.66
C LEU A 130 7.37 -4.19 2.62
N VAL A 131 6.29 -3.59 2.12
CA VAL A 131 5.27 -2.97 2.98
C VAL A 131 4.01 -3.82 2.91
N LEU A 132 3.75 -4.58 3.97
CA LEU A 132 2.55 -5.40 4.07
C LEU A 132 1.36 -4.49 4.38
N VAL A 133 0.29 -4.61 3.60
CA VAL A 133 -1.02 -3.99 3.88
C VAL A 133 -1.96 -5.09 4.38
N PRO A 134 -2.17 -5.21 5.70
CA PRO A 134 -2.92 -6.34 6.26
C PRO A 134 -4.42 -6.00 6.30
N PHE A 135 -5.23 -6.71 5.52
CA PHE A 135 -6.69 -6.58 5.47
C PHE A 135 -7.40 -7.59 6.41
N LYS A 136 -6.66 -8.56 6.94
CA LYS A 136 -7.14 -9.56 7.91
C LYS A 136 -5.99 -10.08 8.78
N PRO A 137 -6.28 -10.65 9.98
CA PRO A 137 -5.27 -11.27 10.84
C PRO A 137 -4.44 -12.35 10.15
N LEU A 138 -5.04 -13.06 9.18
CA LEU A 138 -4.37 -14.09 8.40
C LEU A 138 -3.21 -13.53 7.55
N ASP A 139 -3.25 -12.26 7.16
CA ASP A 139 -2.17 -11.64 6.37
C ASP A 139 -0.89 -11.47 7.21
N LEU A 140 -1.04 -11.19 8.52
CA LEU A 140 0.07 -11.14 9.47
C LEU A 140 0.69 -12.53 9.67
N GLN A 141 -0.16 -13.55 9.81
CA GLN A 141 0.30 -14.93 9.92
C GLN A 141 1.00 -15.39 8.63
N TRP A 142 0.48 -14.98 7.46
CA TRP A 142 1.09 -15.30 6.17
C TRP A 142 2.49 -14.73 6.06
N VAL A 143 2.72 -13.46 6.39
CA VAL A 143 4.06 -12.90 6.25
C VAL A 143 5.04 -13.58 7.20
N ALA A 144 4.62 -13.90 8.44
CA ALA A 144 5.45 -14.67 9.36
C ALA A 144 5.79 -16.05 8.78
N SER A 145 4.79 -16.79 8.29
CA SER A 145 4.97 -18.11 7.68
C SER A 145 5.85 -18.05 6.42
N ALA A 146 5.63 -17.08 5.52
CA ALA A 146 6.35 -16.94 4.26
C ALA A 146 7.85 -16.62 4.42
N PHE A 147 8.24 -16.08 5.58
CA PHE A 147 9.63 -15.86 5.99
C PHE A 147 10.18 -16.96 6.91
N SER A 148 9.37 -17.94 7.31
CA SER A 148 9.75 -19.02 8.24
C SER A 148 9.30 -20.41 7.76
N THR A 149 8.12 -20.88 8.19
CA THR A 149 7.66 -22.27 8.04
C THR A 149 7.15 -22.61 6.64
N GLY A 150 6.59 -21.63 5.92
CA GLY A 150 5.94 -21.84 4.63
C GLY A 150 4.71 -22.75 4.69
N GLU A 151 4.02 -22.80 5.82
CA GLU A 151 2.80 -23.60 6.01
C GLU A 151 1.56 -22.93 5.40
N LEU A 152 1.50 -21.59 5.40
CA LEU A 152 0.35 -20.84 4.90
C LEU A 152 0.45 -20.64 3.38
N THR A 153 -0.16 -21.56 2.63
CA THR A 153 -0.17 -21.55 1.16
C THR A 153 -1.49 -21.08 0.53
N HIS A 154 -2.54 -20.92 1.34
CA HIS A 154 -3.87 -20.52 0.89
C HIS A 154 -4.52 -19.54 1.86
N THR A 155 -5.18 -18.52 1.30
CA THR A 155 -6.20 -17.71 1.97
C THR A 155 -7.56 -18.06 1.35
N TYR A 156 -8.29 -17.10 0.78
CA TYR A 156 -9.40 -17.38 -0.14
C TYR A 156 -8.91 -17.73 -1.56
N VAL A 157 -7.62 -17.56 -1.84
CA VAL A 157 -6.91 -18.04 -3.05
C VAL A 157 -5.55 -18.61 -2.68
N LYS A 158 -4.87 -19.27 -3.62
CA LYS A 158 -3.46 -19.65 -3.50
C LYS A 158 -2.59 -18.42 -3.29
N VAL A 159 -1.71 -18.48 -2.29
CA VAL A 159 -0.71 -17.45 -1.98
C VAL A 159 0.68 -18.04 -2.02
N LYS A 160 1.71 -17.19 -2.02
CA LYS A 160 3.11 -17.67 -2.05
C LYS A 160 3.45 -18.39 -0.75
N GLN A 161 3.97 -19.62 -0.89
CA GLN A 161 4.48 -20.40 0.23
C GLN A 161 5.67 -19.72 0.91
N PHE A 162 6.66 -19.28 0.10
CA PHE A 162 7.81 -18.51 0.54
C PHE A 162 7.92 -17.23 -0.28
N ILE A 163 8.39 -16.15 0.35
CA ILE A 163 8.66 -14.89 -0.32
C ILE A 163 10.15 -14.57 -0.33
N LYS A 164 10.67 -14.20 -1.50
CA LYS A 164 12.04 -13.70 -1.63
C LYS A 164 12.03 -12.18 -1.45
N ALA A 165 12.37 -11.72 -0.25
CA ALA A 165 12.58 -10.32 0.10
C ALA A 165 13.53 -10.24 1.31
N ASP A 166 14.06 -9.06 1.59
CA ASP A 166 14.98 -8.85 2.72
C ASP A 166 14.20 -8.84 4.04
N ARG A 167 14.45 -9.83 4.91
CA ARG A 167 13.73 -10.00 6.19
C ARG A 167 13.84 -8.75 7.09
N ASN A 168 14.98 -8.06 7.06
CA ASN A 168 15.22 -6.83 7.84
C ASN A 168 14.64 -5.56 7.21
N LYS A 169 13.91 -5.68 6.09
CA LYS A 169 13.26 -4.58 5.38
C LYS A 169 11.75 -4.83 5.22
N VAL A 170 11.15 -5.55 6.16
CA VAL A 170 9.70 -5.80 6.17
C VAL A 170 9.02 -4.82 7.10
N LEU A 171 8.08 -4.06 6.55
CA LEU A 171 7.26 -3.07 7.24
C LEU A 171 5.82 -3.54 7.26
N ILE A 172 5.16 -3.40 8.41
CA ILE A 172 3.77 -3.84 8.58
C ILE A 172 2.91 -2.60 8.79
N LEU A 173 2.03 -2.32 7.83
CA LEU A 173 1.13 -1.18 7.90
C LEU A 173 0.12 -1.39 9.04
N SER A 174 -0.10 -0.36 9.84
CA SER A 174 -0.98 -0.44 11.01
C SER A 174 -2.45 -0.50 10.59
N PRO A 175 -3.25 -1.45 11.11
CA PRO A 175 -4.70 -1.42 10.93
C PRO A 175 -5.36 -0.12 11.41
N ALA A 176 -4.78 0.54 12.42
CA ALA A 176 -5.25 1.86 12.87
C ALA A 176 -5.05 2.92 11.78
N PHE A 177 -3.96 2.85 11.02
CA PHE A 177 -3.72 3.75 9.89
C PHE A 177 -4.70 3.50 8.73
N LEU A 178 -5.03 2.23 8.43
CA LEU A 178 -6.08 1.90 7.46
C LEU A 178 -7.43 2.46 7.88
N LYS A 179 -7.80 2.32 9.16
CA LYS A 179 -9.04 2.87 9.70
C LYS A 179 -9.06 4.39 9.62
N TYR A 180 -7.95 5.03 9.95
CA TYR A 180 -7.78 6.48 9.82
C TYR A 180 -7.99 6.96 8.37
N ILE A 181 -7.43 6.26 7.38
CA ILE A 181 -7.67 6.59 5.96
C ILE A 181 -9.16 6.43 5.64
N HIS A 182 -9.77 5.34 6.07
CA HIS A 182 -11.19 5.07 5.84
C HIS A 182 -12.10 6.14 6.47
N ASP A 183 -11.88 6.50 7.74
CA ASP A 183 -12.74 7.43 8.48
C ASP A 183 -12.50 8.89 8.06
N ASN A 184 -11.24 9.32 7.95
CA ASN A 184 -10.93 10.74 7.75
C ASN A 184 -10.83 11.14 6.27
N TRP A 185 -10.33 10.24 5.42
CA TRP A 185 -10.06 10.59 4.02
C TRP A 185 -11.18 10.16 3.10
N THR A 186 -11.52 8.88 3.09
CA THR A 186 -12.62 8.38 2.25
C THR A 186 -13.99 8.59 2.89
N GLN A 187 -14.04 9.05 4.15
CA GLN A 187 -15.29 9.30 4.90
C GLN A 187 -16.24 8.10 4.85
N ARG A 188 -15.67 6.89 4.95
CA ARG A 188 -16.34 5.59 4.91
C ARG A 188 -17.01 5.21 3.58
N HIS A 189 -16.62 5.88 2.49
CA HIS A 189 -16.95 5.41 1.15
C HIS A 189 -16.12 4.19 0.78
N GLY A 190 -16.78 3.20 0.17
CA GLY A 190 -16.23 1.85 -0.02
C GLY A 190 -16.23 1.03 1.27
N ARG A 191 -15.72 -0.21 1.20
CA ARG A 191 -15.58 -1.08 2.37
C ARG A 191 -14.28 -0.81 3.15
N TYR A 192 -13.21 -0.47 2.43
CA TYR A 192 -11.90 -0.08 2.94
C TYR A 192 -11.10 0.63 1.83
N PRO A 193 -10.01 1.37 2.12
CA PRO A 193 -9.22 2.06 1.09
C PRO A 193 -8.41 1.09 0.22
N SER A 194 -8.15 1.48 -1.03
CA SER A 194 -7.31 0.72 -1.96
C SER A 194 -5.84 0.75 -1.55
N THR A 195 -5.06 -0.24 -2.01
CA THR A 195 -3.60 -0.26 -1.81
C THR A 195 -2.94 1.01 -2.34
N GLY A 196 -3.43 1.54 -3.47
CA GLY A 196 -2.86 2.74 -4.09
C GLY A 196 -3.10 3.99 -3.28
N PHE A 197 -4.34 4.20 -2.83
CA PHE A 197 -4.66 5.33 -1.96
C PHE A 197 -3.94 5.20 -0.61
N THR A 198 -3.85 3.98 -0.07
CA THR A 198 -3.07 3.70 1.15
C THR A 198 -1.59 4.07 1.00
N ALA A 199 -0.95 3.71 -0.11
CA ALA A 199 0.44 4.06 -0.38
C ALA A 199 0.65 5.58 -0.55
N LEU A 200 -0.31 6.28 -1.15
CA LEU A 200 -0.31 7.74 -1.23
C LEU A 200 -0.38 8.38 0.16
N LEU A 201 -1.30 7.93 1.00
CA LEU A 201 -1.45 8.49 2.36
C LEU A 201 -0.24 8.15 3.24
N PHE A 202 0.35 6.97 3.07
CA PHE A 202 1.64 6.64 3.68
C PHE A 202 2.71 7.66 3.27
N ALA A 203 2.85 7.98 1.97
CA ALA A 203 3.82 8.94 1.48
C ALA A 203 3.58 10.34 2.08
N LEU A 204 2.32 10.78 2.19
CA LEU A 204 1.97 12.06 2.81
C LEU A 204 2.31 12.14 4.32
N HIS A 205 2.49 11.01 5.01
CA HIS A 205 2.90 10.98 6.42
C HIS A 205 4.41 10.78 6.61
N THR A 206 5.15 10.44 5.54
CA THR A 206 6.56 10.01 5.64
C THR A 206 7.51 10.79 4.74
N CYS A 207 6.98 11.60 3.81
CA CYS A 207 7.73 12.35 2.82
C CYS A 207 7.32 13.82 2.84
N GLN A 208 8.27 14.70 2.50
CA GLN A 208 8.05 16.15 2.44
C GLN A 208 7.41 16.58 1.12
N GLN A 209 7.75 15.88 0.03
CA GLN A 209 7.17 16.11 -1.29
C GLN A 209 6.73 14.79 -1.90
N VAL A 210 5.51 14.76 -2.43
CA VAL A 210 4.90 13.57 -3.01
C VAL A 210 4.49 13.85 -4.44
N SER A 211 5.03 13.08 -5.38
CA SER A 211 4.62 13.00 -6.77
C SER A 211 3.81 11.72 -7.00
N VAL A 212 2.71 11.83 -7.72
CA VAL A 212 1.76 10.72 -7.96
C VAL A 212 1.66 10.46 -9.45
N PHE A 213 1.81 9.19 -9.84
CA PHE A 213 1.83 8.74 -11.23
C PHE A 213 0.94 7.51 -11.40
N GLY A 214 0.20 7.40 -12.51
CA GLY A 214 -0.54 6.18 -12.85
C GLY A 214 -1.73 5.89 -11.94
N PHE A 215 -2.49 6.93 -11.58
CA PHE A 215 -3.76 6.83 -10.85
C PHE A 215 -4.91 7.33 -11.73
N GLY A 216 -6.10 6.72 -11.56
CA GLY A 216 -7.29 7.06 -12.35
C GLY A 216 -7.48 6.24 -13.61
N ALA A 217 -8.57 6.52 -14.31
CA ALA A 217 -8.89 5.95 -15.62
C ALA A 217 -8.09 6.64 -16.73
N ASP A 218 -7.91 5.98 -17.87
CA ASP A 218 -7.31 6.62 -19.05
C ASP A 218 -8.21 7.72 -19.67
N SER A 219 -7.73 8.35 -20.75
CA SER A 219 -8.46 9.40 -21.49
C SER A 219 -9.81 8.94 -22.06
N GLU A 220 -10.03 7.62 -22.17
CA GLU A 220 -11.27 7.01 -22.65
C GLU A 220 -12.16 6.53 -21.47
N GLY A 221 -11.74 6.76 -20.23
CA GLY A 221 -12.46 6.32 -19.02
C GLY A 221 -12.24 4.84 -18.66
N ASN A 222 -11.26 4.18 -19.30
CA ASN A 222 -10.96 2.78 -19.08
C ASN A 222 -10.08 2.58 -17.84
N TRP A 223 -10.45 1.61 -17.01
CA TRP A 223 -9.61 1.15 -15.90
C TRP A 223 -8.90 -0.12 -16.35
N HIS A 224 -7.60 -0.03 -16.54
CA HIS A 224 -6.77 -1.18 -16.92
C HIS A 224 -5.35 -0.98 -16.42
N HIS A 225 -4.59 -2.08 -16.34
CA HIS A 225 -3.18 -2.03 -15.98
C HIS A 225 -2.31 -1.67 -17.18
N TYR A 226 -1.26 -0.87 -16.99
CA TYR A 226 -0.34 -0.48 -18.08
C TYR A 226 0.38 -1.67 -18.74
N TRP A 227 0.49 -2.82 -18.05
CA TRP A 227 1.16 -4.00 -18.58
C TRP A 227 0.23 -5.04 -19.21
N GLU A 228 -1.10 -4.83 -19.18
CA GLU A 228 -2.08 -5.79 -19.69
C GLU A 228 -2.79 -5.22 -20.92
N LYS A 229 -2.89 -6.02 -21.99
CA LYS A 229 -3.80 -5.73 -23.10
C LYS A 229 -5.20 -6.19 -22.70
N ASN A 230 -5.87 -5.44 -21.84
CA ASN A 230 -7.19 -5.82 -21.34
C ASN A 230 -8.27 -5.31 -22.31
N ARG A 231 -8.94 -6.20 -23.04
CA ARG A 231 -10.05 -5.86 -23.95
C ARG A 231 -11.35 -5.47 -23.20
N TRP A 232 -11.39 -5.63 -21.87
CA TRP A 232 -12.55 -5.39 -21.02
C TRP A 232 -12.22 -4.43 -19.87
N SER A 233 -12.17 -3.13 -20.17
CA SER A 233 -11.79 -2.02 -19.28
C SER A 233 -12.74 -1.73 -18.10
N GLY A 234 -13.89 -2.42 -18.03
CA GLY A 234 -14.91 -2.21 -16.99
C GLY A 234 -14.80 -3.12 -15.76
N ALA A 235 -13.88 -4.09 -15.74
CA ALA A 235 -13.79 -5.09 -14.66
C ALA A 235 -13.39 -4.49 -13.30
N PHE A 236 -12.60 -3.41 -13.28
CA PHE A 236 -12.11 -2.79 -12.04
C PHE A 236 -13.18 -1.96 -11.31
N ARG A 237 -14.24 -1.50 -11.99
CA ARG A 237 -15.39 -0.83 -11.35
C ARG A 237 -16.32 -1.80 -10.61
N ARG A 238 -16.26 -3.10 -10.91
CA ARG A 238 -17.33 -4.05 -10.53
C ARG A 238 -17.25 -4.62 -9.11
N THR A 239 -16.12 -4.55 -8.42
CA THR A 239 -15.98 -5.23 -7.13
C THR A 239 -16.64 -4.48 -5.96
N ARG A 240 -16.89 -3.17 -6.09
CA ARG A 240 -17.46 -2.28 -5.04
C ARG A 240 -16.74 -2.33 -3.68
N VAL A 241 -15.54 -2.93 -3.62
CA VAL A 241 -14.75 -3.05 -2.40
C VAL A 241 -14.15 -1.69 -2.01
N HIS A 242 -13.67 -0.96 -3.00
CA HIS A 242 -13.15 0.40 -2.86
C HIS A 242 -14.00 1.34 -3.72
N ASP A 243 -14.12 2.59 -3.30
CA ASP A 243 -14.78 3.64 -4.10
C ASP A 243 -13.72 4.41 -4.88
N ALA A 244 -13.41 3.91 -6.08
CA ALA A 244 -12.34 4.46 -6.93
C ALA A 244 -12.62 5.90 -7.40
N ASP A 245 -13.90 6.26 -7.57
CA ASP A 245 -14.28 7.61 -7.97
C ASP A 245 -14.04 8.60 -6.80
N VAL A 246 -14.39 8.21 -5.56
CA VAL A 246 -14.05 9.00 -4.36
C VAL A 246 -12.54 9.14 -4.19
N GLU A 247 -11.78 8.03 -4.22
CA GLU A 247 -10.32 8.07 -4.08
C GLU A 247 -9.67 8.96 -5.14
N PHE A 248 -10.11 8.87 -6.40
CA PHE A 248 -9.60 9.70 -7.47
C PHE A 248 -9.91 11.20 -7.24
N SER A 249 -11.13 11.53 -6.82
CA SER A 249 -11.49 12.92 -6.50
C SER A 249 -10.65 13.51 -5.36
N LEU A 250 -10.26 12.68 -4.38
CA LEU A 250 -9.38 13.08 -3.29
C LEU A 250 -7.96 13.36 -3.79
N ILE A 251 -7.46 12.57 -4.74
CA ILE A 251 -6.16 12.81 -5.39
C ILE A 251 -6.19 14.13 -6.16
N GLU A 252 -7.23 14.39 -6.95
CA GLU A 252 -7.37 15.65 -7.67
C GLU A 252 -7.46 16.85 -6.71
N ARG A 253 -8.18 16.69 -5.60
CA ARG A 253 -8.28 17.74 -4.57
C ARG A 253 -6.95 17.98 -3.85
N LEU A 254 -6.19 16.93 -3.54
CA LEU A 254 -4.84 17.04 -2.98
C LEU A 254 -3.91 17.80 -3.93
N ALA A 255 -3.98 17.52 -5.24
CA ALA A 255 -3.19 18.23 -6.24
C ALA A 255 -3.60 19.71 -6.35
N ALA A 256 -4.91 19.99 -6.37
CA ALA A 256 -5.43 21.36 -6.42
C ALA A 256 -5.05 22.21 -5.19
N GLU A 257 -4.87 21.58 -4.02
CA GLU A 257 -4.37 22.24 -2.79
C GLU A 257 -2.84 22.27 -2.69
N GLY A 258 -2.11 21.84 -3.73
CA GLY A 258 -0.65 21.82 -3.75
C GLY A 258 -0.01 20.84 -2.77
N ARG A 259 -0.77 19.84 -2.30
CA ARG A 259 -0.27 18.81 -1.35
C ARG A 259 0.49 17.68 -2.03
N ILE A 260 0.24 17.48 -3.32
CA ILE A 260 0.94 16.51 -4.18
C ILE A 260 1.17 17.12 -5.55
N LEU A 261 2.16 16.60 -6.28
CA LEU A 261 2.31 16.79 -7.72
C LEU A 261 1.66 15.60 -8.43
N PHE A 262 0.51 15.81 -9.10
CA PHE A 262 -0.19 14.73 -9.78
C PHE A 262 0.05 14.76 -11.29
N TYR A 263 0.62 13.68 -11.82
CA TYR A 263 0.89 13.47 -13.24
C TYR A 263 -0.18 12.54 -13.83
N LYS A 264 -1.01 13.12 -14.72
CA LYS A 264 -2.05 12.41 -15.47
C LYS A 264 -1.44 11.77 -16.72
#